data_AF-A0A820BU63-F1
#
_entry.id   AF-A0A820BU63-F1
#
_cell.length_a   1.000
_cell.length_b   1.000
_cell.length_c   1.000
_cell.angle_alpha   90.00
_cell.angle_beta   90.00
_cell.angle_gamma   90.00
#
_symmetry.space_group_name_H-M   'P 1'
#
loop_
_entity.id
_entity.type
_entity.pdbx_description
1 polymer ?
#
loop_
_entity_poly.entity_id
_entity_poly.type
_entity_poly.pdbx_seq_one_letter_code
_entity_poly.pdbx_strand_id
1 'polypeptide(L)' 'MALKRDPQLDKEAQAWIESVIGEKFPNCPYEDALRDGTILCKLMNKLQPNSIPKYYTEGGGFRSRENISLF' A
#
# COMPACT_ATOMS: atom_id res chain seq x y z
N MET A 1 7.77 16.40 12.35
CA MET A 1 6.31 16.55 12.27
C MET A 1 5.69 15.17 12.39
N ALA A 2 5.18 14.80 13.57
CA ALA A 2 4.44 13.55 13.71
C ALA A 2 3.04 13.80 13.14
N LEU A 3 2.76 13.28 11.94
CA LEU A 3 1.39 13.23 11.42
C LEU A 3 0.57 12.41 12.42
N LYS A 4 -0.27 13.08 13.21
CA LYS A 4 -1.32 12.40 13.95
C LYS A 4 -2.19 11.72 12.89
N ARG A 5 -2.25 10.38 12.91
CA ARG A 5 -3.15 9.65 12.02
C ARG A 5 -4.57 10.03 12.38
N ASP A 6 -5.23 10.70 11.44
CA ASP A 6 -6.65 10.99 11.52
C ASP A 6 -7.41 9.79 10.94
N PRO A 7 -8.23 9.08 11.75
CA PRO A 7 -8.92 7.87 11.30
C PRO A 7 -9.94 8.12 10.18
N GLN A 8 -10.36 9.38 9.97
CA GLN A 8 -11.13 9.78 8.78
C GLN A 8 -10.25 9.76 7.52
N LEU A 9 -9.06 10.36 7.59
CA LEU A 9 -8.10 10.36 6.49
C LEU A 9 -7.65 8.95 6.12
N ASP A 10 -7.45 8.05 7.10
CA ASP A 10 -7.13 6.65 6.82
C ASP A 10 -8.24 5.96 6.02
N LYS A 11 -9.51 6.20 6.35
CA LYS A 11 -10.67 5.67 5.61
C LYS A 11 -10.79 6.26 4.21
N GLU A 12 -10.62 7.57 4.07
CA GLU A 12 -10.65 8.23 2.77
C GLU A 12 -9.50 7.75 1.88
N ALA A 13 -8.29 7.65 2.43
CA ALA A 13 -7.13 7.10 1.73
C ALA A 13 -7.35 5.64 1.36
N GLN A 14 -7.90 4.81 2.25
CA GLN A 14 -8.24 3.43 1.94
C GLN A 14 -9.21 3.35 0.76
N ALA A 15 -10.34 4.05 0.82
CA ALA A 15 -11.33 4.06 -0.24
C ALA A 15 -10.77 4.59 -1.57
N TRP A 16 -9.92 5.61 -1.52
CA TRP A 16 -9.25 6.15 -2.69
C TRP A 16 -8.28 5.12 -3.30
N ILE A 17 -7.44 4.49 -2.48
CA ILE A 17 -6.51 3.46 -2.94
C ILE A 17 -7.28 2.28 -3.55
N GLU A 18 -8.35 1.82 -2.91
CA GLU A 18 -9.24 0.77 -3.43
C GLU A 18 -9.85 1.15 -4.78
N SER A 19 -10.23 2.42 -4.95
CA SER A 19 -10.76 2.94 -6.21
C SER A 19 -9.70 3.03 -7.31
N VAL A 20 -8.45 3.34 -6.99
CA VAL A 20 -7.35 3.44 -7.97
C VAL A 20 -6.84 2.07 -8.39
N ILE A 21 -6.66 1.14 -7.44
CA ILE A 21 -6.18 -0.22 -7.73
C ILE A 21 -7.30 -1.13 -8.25
N GLY A 22 -8.56 -0.85 -7.90
CA GLY A 22 -9.72 -1.66 -8.25
C GLY A 22 -9.83 -2.95 -7.42
N GLU A 23 -9.08 -3.05 -6.33
CA GLU A 23 -9.07 -4.18 -5.40
C GLU A 23 -9.32 -3.66 -3.98
N LYS A 24 -9.93 -4.49 -3.14
CA LYS A 24 -10.18 -4.14 -1.75
C LYS A 24 -8.98 -4.41 -0.86
N PHE A 25 -8.85 -3.63 0.22
CA PHE A 25 -7.85 -3.94 1.25
C PHE A 25 -8.16 -5.31 1.89
N PRO A 26 -7.12 -6.08 2.28
CA PRO A 26 -7.31 -7.31 3.03
C PRO A 26 -8.00 -7.00 4.37
N ASN A 27 -8.63 -8.00 4.97
CA ASN A 27 -9.31 -7.88 6.28
C ASN A 27 -8.29 -7.80 7.45
N CYS A 28 -7.36 -6.86 7.34
CA CYS A 28 -6.29 -6.55 8.27
C CYS A 28 -6.37 -5.06 8.63
N PRO A 29 -5.74 -4.64 9.74
CA PRO A 29 -5.66 -3.22 10.07
C PRO A 29 -5.00 -2.43 8.93
N TYR A 30 -5.48 -1.22 8.66
CA TYR A 30 -4.95 -0.33 7.61
C TYR A 30 -3.42 -0.20 7.68
N GLU A 31 -2.90 -0.08 8.91
CA GLU A 31 -1.45 -0.02 9.16
C GLU A 31 -0.72 -1.26 8.69
N ASP A 32 -1.29 -2.45 8.92
CA ASP A 32 -0.68 -3.73 8.58
C ASP A 32 -0.72 -3.96 7.07
N ALA A 33 -1.83 -3.59 6.43
CA ALA A 33 -2.00 -3.64 4.99
C ALA A 33 -1.02 -2.71 4.24
N LEU A 34 -0.73 -1.52 4.80
CA LEU A 34 0.32 -0.64 4.28
C LEU A 34 1.73 -1.11 4.62
N ARG A 35 1.91 -1.73 5.79
CA ARG A 35 3.21 -2.21 6.27
C ARG A 35 3.79 -3.33 5.43
N ASP A 36 2.94 -4.10 4.76
CA ASP A 36 3.37 -5.09 3.78
C ASP A 36 3.96 -4.46 2.50
N GLY A 37 3.59 -3.20 2.19
CA GLY A 37 4.07 -2.44 1.03
C GLY A 37 3.46 -2.89 -0.32
N THR A 38 2.80 -4.04 -0.37
CA THR A 38 2.17 -4.58 -1.59
C THR A 38 1.14 -3.65 -2.20
N ILE A 39 0.26 -3.08 -1.38
CA ILE A 39 -0.81 -2.19 -1.86
C ILE A 39 -0.22 -0.88 -2.40
N LEU A 40 0.83 -0.36 -1.75
CA LEU A 40 1.58 0.81 -2.23
C LEU A 40 2.23 0.53 -3.58
N CYS A 41 2.83 -0.65 -3.77
CA CYS A 41 3.41 -1.03 -5.04
C CYS A 41 2.36 -1.17 -6.17
N LYS A 42 1.19 -1.73 -5.86
CA LYS A 42 0.06 -1.82 -6.80
C LYS A 42 -0.47 -0.44 -7.19
N LEU A 43 -0.63 0.44 -6.20
CA LEU A 43 -1.06 1.83 -6.39
C LEU A 43 -0.09 2.57 -7.33
N MET A 44 1.22 2.45 -7.07
CA MET A 44 2.24 3.09 -7.90
C MET A 44 2.19 2.60 -9.35
N ASN A 45 2.05 1.28 -9.57
CA ASN A 45 1.92 0.73 -10.92
C ASN A 45 0.68 1.21 -11.66
N LYS A 46 -0.42 1.47 -10.94
CA LYS A 46 -1.65 2.00 -11.53
C LYS A 46 -1.49 3.47 -11.95
N LEU A 47 -0.78 4.26 -11.15
CA LEU A 47 -0.51 5.66 -11.45
C LEU A 47 0.56 5.80 -12.54
N GLN A 48 1.61 4.99 -12.47
CA GLN A 48 2.71 4.96 -13.41
C GLN A 48 2.94 3.50 -13.85
N PRO A 49 2.42 3.10 -15.02
CA PRO A 49 2.66 1.76 -15.54
C PRO A 49 4.15 1.53 -15.69
N ASN A 50 4.62 0.34 -15.29
CA ASN A 50 6.02 -0.08 -15.36
C ASN A 50 6.96 0.54 -14.30
N SER A 51 6.41 1.20 -13.27
CA SER A 51 7.21 1.79 -12.19
C SER A 51 7.78 0.74 -11.24
N ILE A 52 7.03 -0.33 -10.93
CA ILE A 52 7.49 -1.41 -10.05
C ILE A 52 7.30 -2.75 -10.77
N PRO A 53 8.34 -3.30 -11.40
CA PRO A 53 8.20 -4.50 -12.25
C PRO A 53 7.89 -5.77 -11.45
N LYS A 54 8.20 -5.80 -10.15
CA LYS A 54 7.97 -6.95 -9.29
C LYS A 54 7.80 -6.50 -7.84
N TYR A 55 6.65 -6.81 -7.26
CA TYR A 55 6.39 -6.63 -5.83
C TYR A 55 6.04 -7.99 -5.21
N TYR A 56 6.36 -8.16 -3.93
CA TYR A 56 6.13 -9.42 -3.24
C TYR A 56 4.89 -9.29 -2.35
N THR A 57 3.82 -10.02 -2.70
CA THR A 57 2.54 -10.08 -1.96
C THR A 57 2.61 -10.96 -0.71
N GLU A 58 3.55 -11.91 -0.68
CA GLU A 58 3.73 -12.84 0.42
C GLU A 58 5.23 -13.12 0.62
N GLY A 59 5.75 -12.73 1.77
CA GLY A 59 7.08 -13.10 2.21
C GLY A 59 7.59 -12.17 3.28
N GLY A 60 8.03 -12.75 4.39
CA GLY A 60 8.31 -12.09 5.66
C GLY A 60 9.12 -10.78 5.60
N GLY A 61 9.10 -10.05 6.72
CA GLY A 61 9.37 -8.61 6.85
C GLY A 61 10.66 -8.00 6.28
N PHE A 62 11.53 -8.78 5.64
CA PHE A 62 12.58 -8.29 4.75
C PHE A 62 12.03 -7.82 3.38
N ARG A 63 11.07 -8.54 2.79
CA ARG A 63 10.51 -8.16 1.47
C ARG A 63 9.60 -6.93 1.54
N SER A 64 8.90 -6.77 2.67
CA SER A 64 8.09 -5.57 2.92
C SER A 64 8.94 -4.28 2.92
N ARG A 65 10.24 -4.34 3.28
CA ARG A 65 11.16 -3.20 3.17
C ARG A 65 11.55 -2.89 1.73
N GLU A 66 11.79 -3.90 0.91
CA GLU A 66 12.11 -3.71 -0.51
C GLU A 66 10.91 -3.10 -1.26
N ASN A 67 9.69 -3.54 -0.97
CA ASN A 67 8.47 -2.94 -1.52
C ASN A 67 8.36 -1.44 -1.17
N ILE A 68 8.70 -1.04 0.06
CA ILE A 68 8.68 0.38 0.49
C ILE A 68 9.82 1.18 -0.15
N SER A 69 11.01 0.60 -0.33
CA SER A 69 12.12 1.28 -1.04
C SER A 69 11.85 1.46 -2.53
N LEU A 70 10.94 0.66 -3.12
CA LEU A 70 10.57 0.72 -4.53
C LEU A 70 9.40 1.67 -4.82
N PHE A 71 8.65 2.09 -3.79
CA PHE A 71 7.62 3.12 -3.85
C PHE A 71 8.24 4.51 -3.62
#